data_AF-A0A7W6RMW0-F1
#
_entry.id   AF-A0A7W6RMW0-F1
#
_cell.length_a   1.000
_cell.length_b   1.000
_cell.length_c   1.000
_cell.angle_alpha   90.00
_cell.angle_beta   90.00
_cell.angle_gamma   90.00
#
_symmetry.space_group_name_H-M   'P 1'
#
loop_
_entity.id
_entity.type
_entity.pdbx_description
1 polymer ?
#
loop_
_entity_poly.entity_id
_entity_poly.type
_entity_poly.pdbx_seq_one_letter_code
_entity_poly.pdbx_strand_id
1 'polypeptide(L)'
;MIGNVFSMRTAKMEAVVTLELSDHLVDVISKTPTGDLHFITSTFNRPFTKESFGNWFGERCREAKVFKSAHGLRKLSATIAANPGATAHELMTLYGGATTQQAETYTKGADRTRLGVKSSRLVAEQIEATKTAHLIPGAGNQPKSKTKTKAI
;
A
#
# COMPACT_ATOMS: atom_id res chain seq x y z
N MET A 1 -7.26 -21.17 -5.78
CA MET A 1 -7.35 -20.72 -4.39
C MET A 1 -6.74 -21.82 -3.54
N ILE A 2 -5.81 -21.50 -2.64
CA ILE A 2 -5.22 -22.46 -1.71
C ILE A 2 -5.58 -21.96 -0.31
N GLY A 3 -6.46 -22.67 0.40
CA GLY A 3 -7.08 -22.15 1.61
C GLY A 3 -7.87 -20.87 1.32
N ASN A 4 -7.63 -19.80 2.07
CA ASN A 4 -8.22 -18.48 1.88
C ASN A 4 -7.39 -17.56 0.95
N VAL A 5 -6.28 -18.05 0.38
CA VAL A 5 -5.43 -17.26 -0.51
C VAL A 5 -5.87 -17.39 -1.97
N PHE A 6 -6.17 -16.25 -2.57
CA PHE A 6 -6.59 -16.10 -3.95
C PHE A 6 -5.54 -15.34 -4.76
N SER A 7 -5.23 -15.83 -5.96
CA SER A 7 -4.33 -15.16 -6.90
C SER A 7 -4.98 -15.02 -8.27
N MET A 8 -4.76 -13.87 -8.92
CA MET A 8 -5.18 -13.62 -10.29
C MET A 8 -4.11 -12.86 -11.07
N ARG A 9 -4.14 -12.99 -12.40
CA ARG A 9 -3.38 -12.13 -13.31
C ARG A 9 -4.27 -11.02 -13.86
N THR A 10 -3.82 -9.77 -13.75
CA THR A 10 -4.56 -8.63 -14.28
C THR A 10 -4.44 -8.54 -15.80
N ALA A 11 -5.52 -8.20 -16.50
CA ALA A 11 -5.52 -8.18 -17.97
C ALA A 11 -4.65 -7.07 -18.58
N LYS A 12 -4.66 -5.87 -17.99
CA LYS A 12 -3.97 -4.70 -18.58
C LYS A 12 -2.47 -4.68 -18.32
N MET A 13 -2.07 -5.07 -17.11
CA MET A 13 -0.69 -4.95 -16.65
C MET A 13 0.02 -6.30 -16.56
N GLU A 14 -0.71 -7.40 -16.78
CA GLU A 14 -0.24 -8.78 -16.58
C GLU A 14 0.38 -9.06 -15.21
N ALA A 15 0.20 -8.15 -14.25
CA ALA A 15 0.66 -8.27 -12.88
C ALA A 15 -0.15 -9.34 -12.16
N VAL A 16 0.56 -10.15 -11.36
CA VAL A 16 -0.06 -11.13 -10.46
C VAL A 16 -0.43 -10.41 -9.17
N VAL A 17 -1.70 -10.50 -8.81
CA VAL A 17 -2.23 -9.99 -7.54
C VAL A 17 -2.60 -11.20 -6.69
N THR A 18 -2.09 -11.23 -5.46
CA THR A 18 -2.36 -12.30 -4.48
C THR A 18 -2.93 -11.67 -3.23
N LEU A 19 -4.06 -12.20 -2.77
CA LEU A 19 -4.87 -11.67 -1.69
C LEU A 19 -5.23 -12.81 -0.75
N GLU A 20 -5.11 -12.56 0.54
CA GLU A 20 -5.79 -13.38 1.54
C GLU A 20 -7.22 -12.86 1.71
N LEU A 21 -8.20 -13.71 1.47
CA LEU A 21 -9.61 -13.37 1.67
C LEU A 21 -9.96 -13.54 3.14
N SER A 22 -10.71 -12.59 3.70
CA SER A 22 -11.23 -12.72 5.06
C SER A 22 -12.25 -13.85 5.15
N ASP A 23 -12.37 -14.46 6.34
CA ASP A 23 -13.34 -15.53 6.58
C ASP A 23 -14.77 -15.11 6.21
N HIS A 24 -15.12 -13.86 6.51
CA HIS A 24 -16.41 -13.30 6.13
C HIS A 24 -16.61 -13.28 4.61
N LEU A 25 -15.58 -12.91 3.83
CA LEU A 25 -15.68 -12.91 2.38
C LEU A 25 -15.76 -14.34 1.82
N VAL A 26 -15.00 -15.27 2.39
CA VAL A 26 -15.07 -16.70 2.01
C VAL A 26 -16.46 -17.27 2.29
N ASP A 27 -17.03 -16.97 3.46
CA ASP A 27 -18.38 -17.38 3.84
C ASP A 27 -19.44 -16.82 2.89
N VAL A 28 -19.37 -15.52 2.58
CA VAL A 28 -20.29 -14.89 1.61
C VAL A 28 -20.18 -15.54 0.24
N ILE A 29 -18.95 -15.73 -0.28
CA ILE A 29 -18.74 -16.37 -1.60
C ILE A 29 -19.35 -17.78 -1.61
N SER A 30 -19.16 -18.56 -0.54
CA SER A 30 -19.70 -19.93 -0.44
C SER A 30 -21.23 -20.00 -0.43
N LYS A 31 -21.90 -18.93 0.00
CA LYS A 31 -23.37 -18.81 0.07
C LYS A 31 -23.99 -18.15 -1.15
N THR A 32 -23.17 -17.64 -2.07
CA THR A 32 -23.65 -16.98 -3.30
C THR A 32 -23.45 -17.88 -4.52
N PRO A 33 -24.34 -17.85 -5.51
CA PRO A 33 -24.11 -18.53 -6.78
C PRO A 33 -22.83 -18.02 -7.46
N THR A 34 -21.91 -18.92 -7.78
CA THR A 34 -20.68 -18.65 -8.53
C THR A 34 -20.68 -19.43 -9.84
N GLY A 35 -19.93 -18.97 -10.84
CA GLY A 35 -19.65 -19.73 -12.05
C GLY A 35 -18.32 -20.47 -11.96
N ASP A 36 -17.99 -21.26 -12.99
CA ASP A 36 -16.79 -22.13 -13.00
C ASP A 36 -15.48 -21.38 -12.68
N LEU A 37 -15.26 -20.25 -13.37
CA LEU A 37 -14.04 -19.42 -13.23
C LEU A 37 -14.33 -18.03 -12.65
N HIS A 38 -15.56 -17.77 -12.20
CA HIS A 38 -16.02 -16.42 -11.84
C HIS A 38 -16.80 -16.43 -10.53
N PHE A 39 -16.38 -15.60 -9.58
CA PHE A 39 -17.10 -15.44 -8.31
C PHE A 39 -18.43 -14.70 -8.45
N ILE A 40 -18.60 -13.88 -9.49
CA ILE A 40 -19.81 -13.09 -9.69
C ILE A 40 -20.36 -13.39 -11.08
N THR A 41 -21.60 -13.85 -11.13
CA THR A 41 -22.33 -14.13 -12.36
C THR A 41 -23.53 -13.20 -12.52
N SER A 42 -23.92 -12.97 -13.77
CA SER A 42 -25.19 -12.32 -14.10
C SER A 42 -26.38 -13.24 -13.79
N THR A 43 -27.60 -12.71 -13.87
CA THR A 43 -28.84 -13.48 -13.72
C THR A 43 -28.98 -14.64 -14.72
N PHE A 44 -28.23 -14.61 -15.82
CA PHE A 44 -28.15 -15.68 -16.82
C PHE A 44 -27.04 -16.71 -16.55
N ASN A 45 -26.44 -16.68 -15.36
CA ASN A 45 -25.29 -17.48 -14.96
C ASN A 45 -24.06 -17.34 -15.87
N ARG A 46 -23.92 -16.17 -16.51
CA ARG A 46 -22.78 -15.83 -17.40
C ARG A 46 -21.87 -14.81 -16.73
N PRO A 47 -20.56 -14.82 -17.04
CA PRO A 47 -19.65 -13.78 -16.55
C PRO A 47 -20.05 -12.41 -17.06
N PHE A 48 -19.85 -11.39 -16.22
CA PHE A 48 -20.05 -10.01 -16.63
C PHE A 48 -18.95 -9.55 -17.60
N THR A 49 -19.32 -8.72 -18.56
CA THR A 49 -18.34 -7.81 -19.18
C THR A 49 -18.00 -6.68 -18.21
N LYS A 50 -16.89 -5.99 -18.43
CA LYS A 50 -16.46 -4.86 -17.58
C LYS A 50 -17.55 -3.78 -17.49
N GLU A 51 -18.16 -3.44 -18.62
CA GLU A 51 -19.18 -2.39 -18.72
C GLU A 51 -20.48 -2.82 -18.05
N SER A 52 -20.93 -4.06 -18.27
CA SER A 52 -22.17 -4.59 -17.68
C SER A 52 -22.07 -4.73 -16.16
N PHE A 53 -20.92 -5.15 -15.63
CA PHE A 53 -20.70 -5.20 -14.18
C PHE A 53 -20.81 -3.81 -13.54
N GLY A 54 -20.20 -2.79 -14.16
CA GLY A 54 -20.24 -1.42 -13.66
C GLY A 54 -21.66 -0.85 -13.58
N ASN A 55 -22.46 -1.10 -14.62
CA ASN A 55 -23.86 -0.66 -14.67
C ASN A 55 -24.71 -1.39 -13.63
N TRP A 56 -24.59 -2.73 -13.56
CA TRP A 56 -25.29 -3.55 -12.57
C TRP A 56 -24.94 -3.12 -11.13
N PHE A 57 -23.66 -2.91 -10.84
CA PHE A 57 -23.23 -2.47 -9.52
C PHE A 57 -23.83 -1.09 -9.17
N GLY A 58 -23.84 -0.16 -10.13
CA GLY A 58 -24.44 1.16 -9.95
C GLY A 58 -25.96 1.11 -9.72
N GLU A 59 -26.68 0.18 -10.35
CA GLU A 59 -28.10 -0.09 -10.09
C GLU A 59 -28.33 -0.59 -8.67
N ARG A 60 -27.57 -1.61 -8.24
CA ARG A 60 -27.63 -2.15 -6.87
C ARG A 60 -27.29 -1.07 -5.82
N CYS A 61 -26.33 -0.20 -6.10
CA CYS A 61 -26.04 0.94 -5.22
C CYS A 61 -27.23 1.91 -5.13
N ARG A 62 -27.88 2.25 -6.26
CA ARG A 62 -29.06 3.14 -6.26
C ARG A 62 -30.24 2.53 -5.51
N GLU A 63 -30.49 1.24 -5.67
CA GLU A 63 -31.51 0.51 -4.88
C GLU A 63 -31.24 0.61 -3.38
N ALA A 64 -29.97 0.52 -2.98
CA ALA A 64 -29.52 0.73 -1.60
C ALA A 64 -29.41 2.20 -1.17
N LYS A 65 -29.87 3.16 -2.00
CA LYS A 65 -29.77 4.61 -1.76
C LYS A 65 -28.33 5.13 -1.60
N VAL A 66 -27.38 4.49 -2.26
CA VAL A 66 -25.96 4.87 -2.30
C VAL A 66 -25.61 5.33 -3.73
N PHE A 67 -25.07 6.55 -3.86
CA PHE A 67 -24.69 7.12 -5.16
C PHE A 67 -23.17 6.99 -5.39
N LYS A 68 -22.67 5.76 -5.50
CA LYS A 68 -21.25 5.42 -5.68
C LYS A 68 -21.06 4.37 -6.79
N SER A 69 -19.81 4.13 -7.17
CA SER A 69 -19.45 3.20 -8.25
C SER A 69 -18.43 2.16 -7.79
N ALA A 70 -18.31 1.05 -8.53
CA ALA A 70 -17.31 0.02 -8.26
C ALA A 70 -15.88 0.57 -8.32
N HIS A 71 -15.61 1.47 -9.26
CA HIS A 71 -14.31 2.15 -9.33
C HIS A 71 -14.06 3.02 -8.10
N GLY A 72 -15.07 3.74 -7.62
CA GLY A 72 -14.99 4.52 -6.38
C GLY A 72 -14.74 3.64 -5.15
N LEU A 73 -15.39 2.47 -5.07
CA LEU A 73 -15.16 1.51 -3.99
C LEU A 73 -13.71 1.02 -3.95
N ARG A 74 -13.11 0.75 -5.12
CA ARG A 74 -11.68 0.40 -5.22
C ARG A 74 -10.75 1.53 -4.78
N LYS A 75 -11.09 2.79 -5.05
CA LYS A 75 -10.33 3.93 -4.51
C LYS A 75 -10.44 4.01 -2.99
N LEU A 76 -11.65 3.80 -2.45
CA LEU A 76 -11.90 3.78 -1.02
C LEU A 76 -11.08 2.67 -0.33
N SER A 77 -11.03 1.46 -0.89
CA SER A 77 -10.23 0.37 -0.31
C SER A 77 -8.73 0.70 -0.30
N ALA A 78 -8.22 1.40 -1.31
CA ALA A 78 -6.83 1.87 -1.32
C ALA A 78 -6.58 2.93 -0.23
N THR A 79 -7.50 3.86 -0.02
CA THR A 79 -7.42 4.82 1.09
C THR A 79 -7.48 4.13 2.46
N ILE A 80 -8.37 3.16 2.63
CA ILE A 80 -8.50 2.39 3.87
C ILE A 80 -7.20 1.66 4.19
N ALA A 81 -6.51 1.11 3.19
CA ALA A 81 -5.21 0.46 3.37
C ALA A 81 -4.08 1.48 3.63
N ALA A 82 -4.09 2.63 2.96
CA ALA A 82 -3.06 3.66 3.13
C ALA A 82 -3.09 4.32 4.52
N ASN A 83 -4.28 4.58 5.07
CA ASN A 83 -4.45 5.24 6.37
C ASN A 83 -3.70 4.60 7.56
N PRO A 84 -3.73 3.26 7.77
CA PRO A 84 -2.93 2.60 8.80
C PRO A 84 -1.44 2.48 8.43
N GLY A 85 -1.05 2.89 7.22
CA GLY A 85 0.35 3.05 6.83
C GLY A 85 0.84 2.09 5.75
N ALA A 86 -0.04 1.46 4.97
CA ALA A 86 0.38 0.69 3.80
C ALA A 86 1.14 1.60 2.82
N THR A 87 2.30 1.13 2.39
CA THR A 87 3.21 1.80 1.49
C THR A 87 2.68 1.80 0.05
N ALA A 88 3.19 2.71 -0.77
CA ALA A 88 2.84 2.76 -2.19
C ALA A 88 3.09 1.42 -2.90
N HIS A 89 4.19 0.71 -2.56
CA HIS A 89 4.52 -0.59 -3.12
C HIS A 89 3.57 -1.71 -2.68
N GLU A 90 3.13 -1.72 -1.42
CA GLU A 90 2.12 -2.67 -0.95
C GLU A 90 0.80 -2.46 -1.70
N LEU A 91 0.38 -1.20 -1.90
CA LEU A 91 -0.81 -0.90 -2.71
C LEU A 91 -0.64 -1.32 -4.18
N MET A 92 0.55 -1.14 -4.76
CA MET A 92 0.82 -1.61 -6.14
C MET A 92 0.66 -3.11 -6.26
N THR A 93 1.19 -3.89 -5.31
CA THR A 93 1.03 -5.35 -5.25
C THR A 93 -0.44 -5.74 -5.08
N LEU A 94 -1.17 -5.05 -4.21
CA LEU A 94 -2.58 -5.33 -3.91
C LEU A 94 -3.51 -5.06 -5.10
N TYR A 95 -3.19 -4.05 -5.92
CA TYR A 95 -4.08 -3.59 -6.99
C TYR A 95 -3.53 -3.84 -8.40
N GLY A 96 -2.35 -4.45 -8.56
CA GLY A 96 -1.71 -4.66 -9.86
C GLY A 96 -1.39 -3.35 -10.56
N GLY A 97 -0.99 -2.32 -9.80
CA GLY A 97 -0.67 -1.00 -10.31
C GLY A 97 0.72 -0.94 -10.96
N ALA A 98 0.83 -0.19 -12.05
CA ALA A 98 2.06 -0.06 -12.83
C ALA A 98 3.06 0.94 -12.24
N THR A 99 2.54 2.04 -11.68
CA THR A 99 3.36 3.19 -11.30
C THR A 99 3.14 3.59 -9.86
N THR A 100 4.22 3.93 -9.18
CA THR A 100 4.21 4.43 -7.80
C THR A 100 3.37 5.69 -7.66
N GLN A 101 3.36 6.56 -8.69
CA GLN A 101 2.60 7.81 -8.70
C GLN A 101 1.08 7.62 -8.47
N GLN A 102 0.51 6.53 -9.02
CA GLN A 102 -0.90 6.21 -8.81
C GLN A 102 -1.17 5.78 -7.37
N ALA A 103 -0.25 5.02 -6.77
CA ALA A 103 -0.37 4.58 -5.38
C ALA A 103 -0.12 5.73 -4.39
N GLU A 104 0.84 6.62 -4.68
CA GLU A 104 1.15 7.82 -3.90
C GLU A 104 -0.04 8.76 -3.74
N THR A 105 -0.99 8.73 -4.68
CA THR A 105 -2.24 9.50 -4.56
C THR A 105 -2.99 9.17 -3.26
N TYR A 106 -2.87 7.93 -2.76
CA TYR A 106 -3.50 7.49 -1.50
C TYR A 106 -2.59 7.65 -0.29
N THR A 107 -1.27 7.49 -0.45
CA THR A 107 -0.33 7.44 0.69
C THR A 107 0.25 8.80 1.07
N LYS A 108 0.38 9.75 0.13
CA LYS A 108 1.09 11.03 0.36
C LYS A 108 0.55 11.82 1.55
N GLY A 109 -0.77 11.81 1.76
CA GLY A 109 -1.40 12.45 2.91
C GLY A 109 -1.23 11.63 4.20
N ALA A 110 -1.56 10.33 4.14
CA ALA A 110 -1.50 9.42 5.28
C ALA A 110 -0.08 9.29 5.88
N ASP A 111 0.94 9.35 5.03
CA ASP A 111 2.32 9.08 5.42
C ASP A 111 3.06 10.30 5.99
N ARG A 112 2.62 11.53 5.67
CA ARG A 112 3.44 12.73 5.89
C ARG A 112 3.89 12.89 7.35
N THR A 113 2.95 12.84 8.29
CA THR A 113 3.27 12.99 9.72
C THR A 113 3.96 11.75 10.28
N ARG A 114 3.43 10.56 9.97
CA ARG A 114 3.91 9.28 10.49
C ARG A 114 5.34 8.98 10.07
N LEU A 115 5.65 9.10 8.77
CA LEU A 115 6.99 8.89 8.25
C LEU A 115 7.94 9.98 8.71
N GLY A 116 7.48 11.23 8.85
CA GLY A 116 8.30 12.31 9.42
C GLY A 116 8.81 11.97 10.82
N VAL A 117 7.91 11.55 11.71
CA VAL A 117 8.26 11.15 13.09
C VAL A 117 9.12 9.89 13.12
N LYS A 118 8.81 8.89 12.28
CA LYS A 118 9.62 7.66 12.19
C LYS A 118 11.04 7.98 11.72
N SER A 119 11.19 8.74 10.65
CA SER A 119 12.48 9.06 10.05
C SER A 119 13.34 9.92 10.95
N SER A 120 12.76 10.88 11.69
CA SER A 120 13.54 11.69 12.63
C SER A 120 14.15 10.86 13.76
N ARG A 121 13.43 9.85 14.28
CA ARG A 121 13.94 8.93 15.29
C ARG A 121 15.09 8.07 14.76
N LEU A 122 14.94 7.51 13.56
CA LEU A 122 16.01 6.73 12.91
C LEU A 122 17.28 7.57 12.73
N VAL A 123 17.15 8.85 12.36
CA VAL A 123 18.28 9.77 12.26
C VAL A 123 18.94 10.00 13.62
N ALA A 124 18.17 10.26 14.66
CA ALA A 124 18.70 10.48 16.02
C ALA A 124 19.46 9.25 16.54
N GLU A 125 18.89 8.06 16.40
CA GLU A 125 19.51 6.78 16.78
C GLU A 125 20.84 6.56 16.05
N GLN A 126 20.90 6.84 14.75
CA GLN A 126 22.13 6.67 13.97
C GLN A 126 23.21 7.68 14.34
N ILE A 127 22.84 8.91 14.69
CA ILE A 127 23.79 9.91 15.20
C ILE A 127 24.42 9.43 16.52
N GLU A 128 23.61 8.91 17.44
CA GLU A 128 24.08 8.38 18.73
C GLU A 128 24.98 7.15 18.55
N ALA A 129 24.57 6.20 17.72
CA ALA A 129 25.36 5.02 17.39
C ALA A 129 26.72 5.39 16.77
N THR A 130 26.73 6.34 15.83
CA THR A 130 27.97 6.80 15.17
C THR A 130 28.89 7.54 16.13
N LYS A 131 28.35 8.34 17.05
CA LYS A 131 29.12 9.06 18.08
C LYS A 131 29.80 8.11 19.08
N THR A 132 29.22 6.93 19.28
CA THR A 132 29.75 5.89 20.18
C THR A 132 30.83 5.03 19.48
N ALA A 133 30.91 5.06 18.15
CA ALA A 133 31.84 4.26 17.35
C ALA A 133 33.26 4.85 17.20
N HIS A 134 33.74 5.61 18.19
CA HIS A 134 35.16 5.95 18.26
C HIS A 134 35.92 4.83 18.99
N LEU A 135 36.68 4.03 18.23
CA LEU A 135 37.51 2.91 18.75
C LEU A 135 38.72 3.36 19.60
N ILE A 136 38.89 4.66 19.87
CA ILE A 136 40.02 5.19 20.64
C ILE A 136 39.55 6.34 21.55
N PRO A 137 39.61 6.19 22.88
CA PRO A 137 39.40 7.31 23.80
C PRO A 137 40.46 8.40 23.55
N GLY A 138 40.06 9.63 23.22
CA GLY A 138 40.96 10.80 23.17
C GLY A 138 41.29 11.38 21.80
N ALA A 139 40.74 10.87 20.69
CA ALA A 139 40.92 11.43 19.35
C ALA A 139 40.16 12.76 19.15
N GLY A 140 40.63 13.82 19.81
CA GLY A 140 40.03 15.16 19.74
C GLY A 140 40.60 16.14 20.75
N ASN A 141 41.34 15.66 21.76
CA ASN A 141 41.95 16.51 22.77
C ASN A 141 43.40 16.83 22.43
N GLN A 142 43.63 17.51 21.29
CA GLN A 142 44.95 18.08 21.00
C GLN A 142 44.96 19.55 21.42
N PRO A 143 45.81 19.97 22.39
CA PRO A 143 45.90 21.37 22.78
C PRO A 143 46.40 22.21 21.61
N LYS A 144 45.77 23.37 21.38
CA LYS A 144 46.18 24.32 20.32
C LYS A 144 47.64 24.71 20.50
N SER A 145 48.52 24.25 19.61
CA SER A 145 49.93 24.65 19.57
C SER A 145 50.04 26.16 19.30
N LYS A 146 50.58 26.90 20.27
CA LYS A 146 50.97 28.30 20.14
C LYS A 146 52.35 28.38 19.50
N THR A 147 52.44 28.34 18.17
CA THR A 147 53.67 28.79 17.49
C THR A 147 53.30 29.73 16.35
N LYS A 148 53.44 31.04 16.59
CA LYS A 148 53.45 32.06 15.53
C LYS A 148 54.87 32.12 14.96
N THR A 149 55.05 31.69 13.72
CA THR A 149 56.31 31.88 12.99
C THR A 149 56.46 33.36 12.63
N LYS A 150 57.54 33.98 13.10
CA LYS A 150 57.94 35.35 12.76
C LYS A 150 58.85 35.25 11.53
N ALA A 151 58.47 35.87 10.42
CA ALA A 151 59.28 35.94 9.20
C ALA A 151 60.43 36.93 9.39
N ILE A 152 61.61 36.57 8.87
CA ILE A 152 62.80 37.42 8.70
C ILE A 152 62.73 38.03 7.30
#